data_AF-A0A1Z9LQG4-F1
#
_entry.id   AF-A0A1Z9LQG4-F1
#
_cell.length_a   1.000
_cell.length_b   1.000
_cell.length_c   1.000
_cell.angle_alpha   90.00
_cell.angle_beta   90.00
_cell.angle_gamma   90.00
#
_symmetry.space_group_name_H-M   'P 1'
#
loop_
_entity.id
_entity.type
_entity.pdbx_description
1 polymer ?
#
loop_
_entity_poly.entity_id
_entity_poly.type
_entity_poly.pdbx_seq_one_letter_code
_entity_poly.pdbx_strand_id
1 'polypeptide(L)'
;MAKYFDEEWPKEEEILNIGLKMSRQNKLDRTKMSRAFCIGNGESRLGFDLERLRPLGTIMGCNALYRDFKPDAIVSVDHGIMHEIYHSGICFEIPSYFRDWTKVPVHLYKLMVEGNISELDVDLIKNTKGVFTSNEKGLAEEFVFHGSKLEGLAHIIKKNKEVIEKKISVGQIKISWIHPKKDKSTSLTDVMGKDRGWACGPSSGYVACETYKAKEVFLIGHDLKSKTDRINNIYKGSKHYLAPENSPTPHDNWVNQWLQLFKLYPNTTFYKVNRDLNLKDNVNQHVPEWEGTQNLFYVDYSSIDNLS
;
A
#
# COMPACT_ATOMS: atom_id res chain seq x y z
N MET A 1 -16.44 -23.79 55.18
CA MET A 1 -15.70 -22.50 55.18
C MET A 1 -14.25 -22.70 54.74
N ALA A 2 -13.43 -23.53 55.42
CA ALA A 2 -12.04 -23.80 55.01
C ALA A 2 -11.90 -24.27 53.55
N LYS A 3 -12.69 -25.27 53.12
CA LYS A 3 -12.69 -25.79 51.74
C LYS A 3 -12.95 -24.74 50.66
N TYR A 4 -13.77 -23.72 50.94
CA TYR A 4 -14.02 -22.63 49.99
C TYR A 4 -12.76 -21.78 49.82
N PHE A 5 -12.13 -21.37 50.91
CA PHE A 5 -10.93 -20.53 50.87
C PHE A 5 -9.67 -21.28 50.38
N ASP A 6 -9.56 -22.58 50.66
CA ASP A 6 -8.37 -23.37 50.32
C ASP A 6 -8.44 -23.96 48.89
N GLU A 7 -9.63 -24.24 48.35
CA GLU A 7 -9.77 -24.96 47.06
C GLU A 7 -10.57 -24.21 45.99
N GLU A 8 -11.62 -23.47 46.35
CA GLU A 8 -12.50 -22.79 45.38
C GLU A 8 -12.05 -21.36 45.10
N TRP A 9 -11.65 -20.61 46.14
CA TRP A 9 -11.16 -19.24 46.03
C TRP A 9 -9.95 -19.10 45.09
N PRO A 10 -8.91 -19.97 45.14
CA PRO A 10 -7.78 -19.85 44.21
C PRO A 10 -8.19 -20.05 42.74
N LYS A 11 -9.20 -20.91 42.47
CA LYS A 11 -9.72 -21.14 41.11
C LYS A 11 -10.53 -19.94 40.62
N GLU A 12 -11.35 -19.36 41.48
CA GLU A 12 -12.10 -18.13 41.18
C GLU A 12 -11.14 -16.96 40.91
N GLU A 13 -10.07 -16.83 41.71
CA GLU A 13 -9.02 -15.84 41.52
C GLU A 13 -8.27 -16.03 40.19
N GLU A 14 -7.95 -17.28 39.80
CA GLU A 14 -7.34 -17.58 38.51
C GLU A 14 -8.25 -17.19 37.33
N ILE A 15 -9.54 -17.53 37.39
CA ILE A 15 -10.53 -17.17 36.37
C ILE A 15 -10.66 -15.64 36.24
N LEU A 16 -10.74 -14.93 37.37
CA LEU A 16 -10.77 -13.46 37.38
C LEU A 16 -9.50 -12.88 36.75
N ASN A 17 -8.33 -13.41 37.07
CA ASN A 17 -7.05 -12.97 36.51
C ASN A 17 -6.96 -13.21 34.99
N ILE A 18 -7.45 -14.36 34.50
CA ILE A 18 -7.56 -14.64 33.06
C ILE A 18 -8.52 -13.62 32.40
N GLY A 19 -9.70 -13.40 32.98
CA GLY A 19 -10.68 -12.44 32.48
C GLY A 19 -10.13 -11.01 32.43
N LEU A 20 -9.38 -10.59 33.46
CA LEU A 20 -8.70 -9.30 33.52
C LEU A 20 -7.61 -9.17 32.44
N LYS A 21 -6.80 -10.22 32.22
CA LYS A 21 -5.78 -10.24 31.16
C LYS A 21 -6.43 -10.14 29.78
N MET A 22 -7.47 -10.93 29.51
CA MET A 22 -8.22 -10.86 28.25
C MET A 22 -8.87 -9.49 28.04
N SER A 23 -9.44 -8.90 29.10
CA SER A 23 -10.05 -7.57 29.05
C SER A 23 -9.02 -6.49 28.73
N ARG A 24 -7.83 -6.54 29.35
CA ARG A 24 -6.70 -5.65 29.03
C ARG A 24 -6.23 -5.82 27.60
N GLN A 25 -6.06 -7.06 27.13
CA GLN A 25 -5.66 -7.34 25.75
C GLN A 25 -6.70 -6.83 24.75
N ASN A 26 -7.98 -7.11 24.99
CA ASN A 26 -9.07 -6.60 24.15
C ASN A 26 -9.12 -5.07 24.11
N LYS A 27 -8.83 -4.40 25.24
CA LYS A 27 -8.76 -2.94 25.29
C LYS A 27 -7.57 -2.42 24.47
N LEU A 28 -6.38 -3.03 24.64
CA LEU A 28 -5.18 -2.72 23.86
C LEU A 28 -5.42 -2.91 22.36
N ASP A 29 -6.02 -4.04 21.96
CA ASP A 29 -6.34 -4.37 20.58
C ASP A 29 -7.35 -3.37 19.98
N ARG A 30 -8.35 -2.94 20.75
CA ARG A 30 -9.29 -1.88 20.33
C ARG A 30 -8.59 -0.53 20.14
N THR A 31 -7.71 -0.12 21.06
CA THR A 31 -6.91 1.10 20.89
C THR A 31 -5.99 1.01 19.68
N LYS A 32 -5.38 -0.17 19.43
CA LYS A 32 -4.53 -0.40 18.26
C LYS A 32 -5.32 -0.30 16.95
N MET A 33 -6.51 -0.90 16.88
CA MET A 33 -7.40 -0.81 15.71
C MET A 33 -7.98 0.59 15.50
N SER A 34 -8.01 1.43 16.54
CA SER A 34 -8.49 2.81 16.45
C SER A 34 -7.51 3.74 15.72
N ARG A 35 -6.22 3.41 15.67
CA ARG A 35 -5.19 4.25 15.07
C ARG A 35 -4.59 3.59 13.84
N ALA A 36 -4.48 4.35 12.76
CA ALA A 36 -3.74 3.93 11.58
C ALA A 36 -2.64 4.94 11.24
N PHE A 37 -1.43 4.43 10.98
CA PHE A 37 -0.30 5.20 10.48
C PHE A 37 -0.14 4.90 8.99
N CYS A 38 -0.61 5.82 8.13
CA CYS A 38 -0.42 5.74 6.69
C CYS A 38 0.97 6.27 6.34
N ILE A 39 1.79 5.39 5.78
CA ILE A 39 3.20 5.65 5.47
C ILE A 39 3.36 5.87 3.98
N GLY A 40 3.53 7.14 3.60
CA GLY A 40 3.92 7.58 2.27
C GLY A 40 5.42 7.45 2.02
N ASN A 41 5.87 7.69 0.79
CA ASN A 41 7.27 7.47 0.37
C ASN A 41 8.08 8.76 0.15
N GLY A 42 7.60 9.89 0.68
CA GLY A 42 8.32 11.16 0.66
C GLY A 42 9.57 11.14 1.54
N GLU A 43 10.57 11.95 1.21
CA GLU A 43 11.84 12.01 1.91
C GLU A 43 11.73 12.59 3.33
N SER A 44 10.59 13.21 3.69
CA SER A 44 10.37 13.70 5.06
C SER A 44 10.46 12.59 6.11
N ARG A 45 10.14 11.33 5.77
CA ARG A 45 10.26 10.20 6.70
C ARG A 45 11.65 9.57 6.78
N LEU A 46 12.64 10.09 6.06
CA LEU A 46 14.01 9.60 6.18
C LEU A 46 14.52 9.78 7.62
N GLY A 47 14.99 8.69 8.22
CA GLY A 47 15.48 8.67 9.60
C GLY A 47 14.38 8.57 10.66
N PHE A 48 13.11 8.50 10.28
CA PHE A 48 12.02 8.19 11.22
C PHE A 48 11.90 6.67 11.40
N ASP A 49 12.04 6.20 12.64
CA ASP A 49 11.92 4.78 12.95
C ASP A 49 10.44 4.35 13.01
N LEU A 50 10.01 3.64 11.97
CA LEU A 50 8.64 3.16 11.81
C LEU A 50 8.27 2.05 12.80
N GLU A 51 9.22 1.30 13.36
CA GLU A 51 8.92 0.23 14.32
C GLU A 51 8.32 0.77 15.62
N ARG A 52 8.66 2.02 15.97
CA ARG A 52 8.11 2.74 17.13
C ARG A 52 6.60 2.92 17.06
N LEU A 53 6.02 2.83 15.87
CA LEU A 53 4.57 2.96 15.65
C LEU A 53 3.81 1.65 15.92
N ARG A 54 4.48 0.50 15.86
CA ARG A 54 3.85 -0.84 15.97
C ARG A 54 3.07 -1.06 17.27
N PRO A 55 3.50 -0.58 18.45
CA PRO A 55 2.68 -0.68 19.66
C PRO A 55 1.52 0.32 19.70
N LEU A 56 1.53 1.36 18.87
CA LEU A 56 0.58 2.48 18.92
C LEU A 56 -0.64 2.31 18.03
N GLY A 57 -0.55 1.48 16.98
CA GLY A 57 -1.61 1.35 15.98
C GLY A 57 -1.23 0.44 14.81
N THR A 58 -2.10 0.41 13.80
CA THR A 58 -1.88 -0.33 12.55
C THR A 58 -1.02 0.49 11.58
N ILE A 59 0.07 -0.08 11.08
CA ILE A 59 0.93 0.56 10.09
C ILE A 59 0.48 0.16 8.67
N MET A 60 0.02 1.15 7.91
CA MET A 60 -0.46 1.01 6.54
C MET A 60 0.61 1.50 5.55
N GLY A 61 1.22 0.59 4.80
CA GLY A 61 2.27 0.91 3.85
C GLY A 61 1.77 1.28 2.46
N CYS A 62 2.50 2.15 1.76
CA CYS A 62 2.23 2.51 0.37
C CYS A 62 3.32 2.01 -0.60
N ASN A 63 2.89 1.39 -1.71
CA ASN A 63 3.73 1.01 -2.85
C ASN A 63 5.03 0.29 -2.41
N ALA A 64 6.20 0.88 -2.65
CA ALA A 64 7.50 0.24 -2.41
C ALA A 64 7.97 0.19 -0.94
N LEU A 65 7.14 0.57 0.05
CA LEU A 65 7.53 0.52 1.46
C LEU A 65 8.04 -0.86 1.90
N TYR A 66 7.43 -1.94 1.40
CA TYR A 66 7.82 -3.32 1.75
C TYR A 66 9.28 -3.67 1.46
N ARG A 67 9.96 -2.89 0.61
CA ARG A 67 11.35 -3.19 0.20
C ARG A 67 12.34 -3.03 1.36
N ASP A 68 12.03 -2.15 2.32
CA ASP A 68 12.87 -1.89 3.49
C ASP A 68 12.13 -1.99 4.83
N PHE A 69 10.80 -2.10 4.82
CA PHE A 69 10.00 -2.18 6.04
C PHE A 69 8.73 -3.00 5.81
N LYS A 70 8.43 -4.00 6.65
CA LYS A 70 7.19 -4.78 6.56
C LYS A 70 6.06 -4.11 7.37
N PRO A 71 5.08 -3.47 6.71
CA PRO A 71 3.93 -2.89 7.40
C PRO A 71 2.95 -3.96 7.88
N ASP A 72 1.94 -3.57 8.64
CA ASP A 72 0.87 -4.50 9.06
C ASP A 72 -0.09 -4.79 7.89
N ALA A 73 -0.25 -3.84 6.97
CA ALA A 73 -0.92 -4.04 5.69
C ALA A 73 -0.33 -3.11 4.62
N ILE A 74 -0.48 -3.45 3.35
CA ILE A 74 0.08 -2.67 2.24
C ILE A 74 -0.96 -2.34 1.19
N VAL A 75 -0.89 -1.13 0.65
CA VAL A 75 -1.70 -0.68 -0.48
C VAL A 75 -0.78 -0.37 -1.65
N SER A 76 -1.20 -0.71 -2.87
CA SER A 76 -0.48 -0.33 -4.09
C SER A 76 -1.45 -0.10 -5.25
N VAL A 77 -1.14 0.87 -6.10
CA VAL A 77 -2.01 1.24 -7.24
C VAL A 77 -1.29 1.17 -8.60
N ASP A 78 0.03 1.06 -8.60
CA ASP A 78 0.84 0.94 -9.81
C ASP A 78 0.99 -0.52 -10.22
N HIS A 79 0.55 -0.89 -11.43
CA HIS A 79 0.54 -2.30 -11.89
C HIS A 79 1.91 -2.98 -11.74
N GLY A 80 3.00 -2.28 -12.08
CA GLY A 80 4.35 -2.83 -11.90
C GLY A 80 4.67 -3.17 -10.45
N ILE A 81 4.38 -2.26 -9.53
CA ILE A 81 4.68 -2.41 -8.10
C ILE A 81 3.76 -3.47 -7.47
N MET A 82 2.47 -3.53 -7.86
CA MET A 82 1.55 -4.57 -7.35
C MET A 82 2.04 -5.99 -7.66
N HIS A 83 2.45 -6.23 -8.91
CA HIS A 83 3.05 -7.51 -9.27
C HIS A 83 4.38 -7.75 -8.54
N GLU A 84 5.22 -6.71 -8.37
CA GLU A 84 6.46 -6.83 -7.60
C GLU A 84 6.22 -7.23 -6.14
N ILE A 85 5.23 -6.63 -5.46
CA ILE A 85 4.82 -7.00 -4.09
C ILE A 85 4.28 -8.43 -4.05
N TYR A 86 3.48 -8.83 -5.04
CA TYR A 86 2.97 -10.20 -5.09
C TYR A 86 4.10 -11.22 -5.26
N HIS A 87 5.02 -10.95 -6.19
CA HIS A 87 6.14 -11.83 -6.50
C HIS A 87 7.18 -11.91 -5.39
N SER A 88 7.27 -10.91 -4.51
CA SER A 88 8.13 -10.96 -3.33
C SER A 88 7.61 -11.88 -2.22
N GLY A 89 6.33 -12.29 -2.28
CA GLY A 89 5.69 -13.13 -1.27
C GLY A 89 5.09 -12.35 -0.10
N ILE A 90 5.19 -11.02 -0.08
CA ILE A 90 4.60 -10.16 0.98
C ILE A 90 3.09 -10.39 1.11
N CYS A 91 2.40 -10.60 -0.02
CA CYS A 91 0.96 -10.91 -0.04
C CYS A 91 0.60 -12.26 0.58
N PHE A 92 1.57 -13.07 1.01
CA PHE A 92 1.34 -14.30 1.76
C PHE A 92 1.41 -14.08 3.28
N GLU A 93 2.00 -12.96 3.69
CA GLU A 93 2.27 -12.65 5.09
C GLU A 93 1.27 -11.62 5.62
N ILE A 94 0.98 -10.57 4.86
CA ILE A 94 0.16 -9.44 5.30
C ILE A 94 -0.99 -9.16 4.34
N PRO A 95 -2.10 -8.55 4.79
CA PRO A 95 -3.15 -8.04 3.91
C PRO A 95 -2.60 -7.04 2.89
N SER A 96 -2.93 -7.26 1.63
CA SER A 96 -2.48 -6.43 0.51
C SER A 96 -3.66 -5.93 -0.31
N TYR A 97 -3.75 -4.63 -0.55
CA TYR A 97 -4.87 -4.01 -1.27
C TYR A 97 -4.37 -3.37 -2.55
N PHE A 98 -4.87 -3.87 -3.68
CA PHE A 98 -4.33 -3.57 -5.00
C PHE A 98 -5.39 -3.00 -5.93
N ARG A 99 -5.04 -1.98 -6.71
CA ARG A 99 -5.92 -1.47 -7.77
C ARG A 99 -6.14 -2.54 -8.84
N ASP A 100 -7.38 -2.64 -9.32
CA ASP A 100 -7.78 -3.47 -10.46
C ASP A 100 -7.25 -4.93 -10.40
N TRP A 101 -7.10 -5.47 -9.19
CA TRP A 101 -6.50 -6.77 -8.95
C TRP A 101 -7.50 -7.92 -9.17
N THR A 102 -7.99 -8.01 -10.40
CA THR A 102 -9.04 -8.95 -10.79
C THR A 102 -8.46 -10.33 -11.01
N LYS A 103 -8.81 -11.27 -10.13
CA LYS A 103 -8.42 -12.68 -10.24
C LYS A 103 -9.27 -13.34 -11.31
N VAL A 104 -8.61 -13.98 -12.26
CA VAL A 104 -9.22 -14.60 -13.44
C VAL A 104 -8.97 -16.10 -13.41
N PRO A 105 -9.98 -16.95 -13.67
CA PRO A 105 -9.79 -18.39 -13.80
C PRO A 105 -8.75 -18.79 -14.86
N VAL A 106 -7.90 -19.76 -14.54
CA VAL A 106 -6.78 -20.24 -15.37
C VAL A 106 -7.19 -20.67 -16.78
N HIS A 107 -8.40 -21.19 -16.98
CA HIS A 107 -8.87 -21.63 -18.30
C HIS A 107 -9.03 -20.47 -19.29
N LEU A 108 -9.14 -19.22 -18.81
CA LEU A 108 -9.19 -18.02 -19.65
C LEU A 108 -7.80 -17.50 -20.04
N TYR A 109 -6.71 -18.08 -19.51
CA TYR A 109 -5.35 -17.62 -19.76
C TYR A 109 -5.02 -17.53 -21.26
N LYS A 110 -5.24 -18.63 -21.98
CA LYS A 110 -4.92 -18.70 -23.42
C LYS A 110 -5.70 -17.67 -24.21
N LEU A 111 -6.98 -17.47 -23.87
CA LEU A 111 -7.83 -16.49 -24.53
C LEU A 111 -7.39 -15.05 -24.25
N MET A 112 -7.16 -14.72 -22.97
CA MET A 112 -6.90 -13.34 -22.54
C MET A 112 -5.47 -12.88 -22.84
N VAL A 113 -4.51 -13.79 -22.78
CA VAL A 113 -3.09 -13.47 -22.95
C VAL A 113 -2.64 -13.75 -24.38
N GLU A 114 -2.96 -14.93 -24.92
CA GLU A 114 -2.41 -15.48 -26.17
C GLU A 114 -3.38 -15.41 -27.37
N GLY A 115 -4.57 -14.84 -27.19
CA GLY A 115 -5.61 -14.82 -28.22
C GLY A 115 -5.14 -14.24 -29.56
N ASN A 116 -5.30 -15.05 -30.63
CA ASN A 116 -4.99 -14.74 -32.04
C ASN A 116 -3.50 -14.50 -32.39
N ILE A 117 -2.55 -14.93 -31.54
CA ILE A 117 -1.12 -14.79 -31.83
C ILE A 117 -0.47 -16.12 -32.23
N SER A 118 0.57 -16.07 -33.07
CA SER A 118 1.32 -17.27 -33.46
C SER A 118 2.22 -17.76 -32.32
N GLU A 119 2.46 -19.08 -32.23
CA GLU A 119 3.28 -19.67 -31.16
C GLU A 119 4.73 -19.11 -31.14
N LEU A 120 5.33 -18.93 -32.32
CA LEU A 120 6.65 -18.31 -32.47
C LEU A 120 6.71 -16.89 -31.86
N ASP A 121 5.61 -16.14 -31.94
CA ASP A 121 5.51 -14.79 -31.39
C ASP A 121 5.31 -14.80 -29.87
N VAL A 122 4.56 -15.78 -29.34
CA VAL A 122 4.45 -15.99 -27.89
C VAL A 122 5.84 -16.21 -27.29
N ASP A 123 6.63 -17.12 -27.88
CA ASP A 123 7.95 -17.45 -27.39
C ASP A 123 8.91 -16.27 -27.49
N LEU A 124 8.87 -15.51 -28.60
CA LEU A 124 9.64 -14.27 -28.74
C LEU A 124 9.35 -13.29 -27.60
N ILE A 125 8.08 -13.06 -27.29
CA ILE A 125 7.69 -12.10 -26.26
C ILE A 125 8.09 -12.60 -24.86
N LYS A 126 7.80 -13.86 -24.54
CA LYS A 126 8.15 -14.45 -23.23
C LYS A 126 9.65 -14.43 -22.96
N ASN A 127 10.47 -14.60 -24.00
CA ASN A 127 11.93 -14.58 -23.91
C ASN A 127 12.55 -13.17 -24.04
N THR A 128 11.76 -12.13 -24.34
CA THR A 128 12.29 -10.76 -24.42
C THR A 128 12.40 -10.15 -23.03
N LYS A 129 13.63 -9.88 -22.60
CA LYS A 129 13.93 -9.29 -21.29
C LYS A 129 13.18 -7.98 -21.08
N GLY A 130 12.51 -7.85 -19.94
CA GLY A 130 11.81 -6.63 -19.53
C GLY A 130 10.43 -6.43 -20.16
N VAL A 131 10.00 -7.32 -21.06
CA VAL A 131 8.66 -7.30 -21.69
C VAL A 131 7.69 -8.19 -20.93
N PHE A 132 8.10 -9.42 -20.61
CA PHE A 132 7.26 -10.39 -19.93
C PHE A 132 7.74 -10.62 -18.49
N THR A 133 6.82 -10.65 -17.53
CA THR A 133 7.13 -10.96 -16.12
C THR A 133 6.01 -11.81 -15.53
N SER A 134 6.37 -12.95 -14.96
CA SER A 134 5.44 -13.87 -14.29
C SER A 134 6.15 -14.53 -13.12
N ASN A 135 5.43 -14.81 -12.04
CA ASN A 135 5.84 -15.83 -11.07
C ASN A 135 5.58 -17.23 -11.64
N GLU A 136 5.99 -18.27 -10.91
CA GLU A 136 5.67 -19.66 -11.25
C GLU A 136 4.18 -19.95 -11.07
N LYS A 137 3.59 -20.70 -12.00
CA LYS A 137 2.19 -21.10 -11.96
C LYS A 137 1.87 -22.02 -10.78
N GLY A 138 2.70 -23.04 -10.57
CA GLY A 138 2.44 -24.08 -9.58
C GLY A 138 1.02 -24.66 -9.68
N LEU A 139 0.32 -24.69 -8.54
CA LEU A 139 -1.06 -25.17 -8.41
C LEU A 139 -2.11 -24.03 -8.50
N ALA A 140 -1.75 -22.87 -9.04
CA ALA A 140 -2.69 -21.76 -9.15
C ALA A 140 -3.84 -22.07 -10.12
N GLU A 141 -5.07 -21.85 -9.66
CA GLU A 141 -6.29 -21.96 -10.46
C GLU A 141 -6.77 -20.59 -10.98
N GLU A 142 -6.15 -19.51 -10.49
CA GLU A 142 -6.44 -18.14 -10.88
C GLU A 142 -5.15 -17.37 -11.18
N PHE A 143 -5.26 -16.31 -11.98
CA PHE A 143 -4.19 -15.37 -12.26
C PHE A 143 -4.71 -13.94 -12.33
N VAL A 144 -3.83 -12.98 -12.08
CA VAL A 144 -4.04 -11.58 -12.41
C VAL A 144 -3.13 -11.22 -13.57
N PHE A 145 -3.66 -10.43 -14.52
CA PHE A 145 -2.94 -10.01 -15.72
C PHE A 145 -3.06 -8.50 -15.92
N HIS A 146 -1.92 -7.85 -16.06
CA HIS A 146 -1.82 -6.45 -16.48
C HIS A 146 -0.83 -6.31 -17.62
N GLY A 147 -1.27 -5.79 -18.76
CA GLY A 147 -0.35 -5.48 -19.83
C GLY A 147 -1.01 -5.16 -21.16
N SER A 148 -0.16 -4.77 -22.12
CA SER A 148 -0.54 -4.65 -23.52
C SER A 148 -0.85 -6.03 -24.12
N LYS A 149 -1.70 -6.07 -25.15
CA LYS A 149 -1.96 -7.30 -25.91
C LYS A 149 -0.65 -7.84 -26.50
N LEU A 150 -0.44 -9.17 -26.44
CA LEU A 150 0.76 -9.80 -27.01
C LEU A 150 0.95 -9.43 -28.49
N GLU A 151 -0.14 -9.33 -29.27
CA GLU A 151 -0.08 -9.01 -30.72
C GLU A 151 0.64 -7.67 -30.99
N GLY A 152 0.29 -6.63 -30.22
CA GLY A 152 0.94 -5.32 -30.33
C GLY A 152 2.42 -5.36 -29.97
N LEU A 153 2.79 -6.19 -29.00
CA LEU A 153 4.19 -6.36 -28.56
C LEU A 153 5.02 -7.13 -29.59
N ALA A 154 4.49 -8.20 -30.18
CA ALA A 154 5.16 -8.95 -31.24
C ALA A 154 5.54 -8.04 -32.41
N HIS A 155 4.59 -7.22 -32.87
CA HIS A 155 4.82 -6.28 -33.97
C HIS A 155 5.93 -5.27 -33.66
N ILE A 156 6.00 -4.77 -32.42
CA ILE A 156 7.03 -3.81 -31.99
C ILE A 156 8.40 -4.47 -31.93
N ILE A 157 8.52 -5.65 -31.30
CA ILE A 157 9.79 -6.37 -31.15
C ILE A 157 10.38 -6.72 -32.51
N LYS A 158 9.55 -7.15 -33.47
CA LYS A 158 9.97 -7.46 -34.85
C LYS A 158 10.46 -6.23 -35.62
N LYS A 159 9.88 -5.05 -35.39
CA LYS A 159 10.23 -3.81 -36.11
C LYS A 159 11.45 -3.07 -35.55
N ASN A 160 11.83 -3.27 -34.29
CA ASN A 160 12.89 -2.49 -33.65
C ASN A 160 13.83 -3.36 -32.78
N LYS A 161 14.91 -3.88 -33.37
CA LYS A 161 15.94 -4.65 -32.61
C LYS A 161 16.90 -3.77 -31.79
N GLU A 162 17.09 -2.50 -32.11
CA GLU A 162 18.13 -1.63 -31.47
C GLU A 162 17.60 -0.64 -30.42
N VAL A 163 16.28 -0.49 -30.22
CA VAL A 163 15.70 0.52 -29.31
C VAL A 163 14.90 -0.14 -28.18
N ILE A 164 15.42 -1.21 -27.58
CA ILE A 164 14.78 -1.86 -26.43
C ILE A 164 15.19 -1.16 -25.12
N GLU A 165 16.38 -0.57 -25.05
CA GLU A 165 16.85 0.13 -23.84
C GLU A 165 16.20 1.51 -23.63
N LYS A 166 15.75 2.18 -24.70
CA LYS A 166 15.33 3.60 -24.64
C LYS A 166 13.84 3.84 -24.36
N LYS A 167 12.99 2.80 -24.32
CA LYS A 167 11.57 2.95 -24.01
C LYS A 167 11.06 1.80 -23.15
N ILE A 168 11.15 1.97 -21.84
CA ILE A 168 10.45 1.13 -20.84
C ILE A 168 8.90 1.24 -21.01
N SER A 169 8.40 2.15 -21.85
CA SER A 169 6.98 2.42 -22.09
C SER A 169 6.30 1.61 -23.20
N VAL A 170 6.99 0.68 -23.90
CA VAL A 170 6.41 0.09 -25.13
C VAL A 170 5.38 -1.03 -24.88
N GLY A 171 5.19 -1.40 -23.62
CA GLY A 171 4.15 -2.32 -23.19
C GLY A 171 4.76 -3.57 -22.57
N GLN A 172 4.36 -3.81 -21.33
CA GLN A 172 4.85 -4.92 -20.53
C GLN A 172 3.68 -5.82 -20.22
N ILE A 173 3.92 -7.12 -20.18
CA ILE A 173 2.96 -8.10 -19.69
C ILE A 173 3.42 -8.57 -18.33
N LYS A 174 2.52 -8.44 -17.37
CA LYS A 174 2.72 -8.86 -15.98
C LYS A 174 1.63 -9.84 -15.62
N ILE A 175 2.04 -11.01 -15.15
CA ILE A 175 1.16 -12.06 -14.68
C ILE A 175 1.52 -12.39 -13.24
N SER A 176 0.50 -12.53 -12.41
CA SER A 176 0.62 -13.13 -11.08
C SER A 176 -0.32 -14.31 -11.00
N TRP A 177 0.23 -15.52 -10.99
CA TRP A 177 -0.48 -16.73 -10.62
C TRP A 177 -0.79 -16.70 -9.13
N ILE A 178 -2.07 -16.81 -8.79
CA ILE A 178 -2.56 -16.59 -7.43
C ILE A 178 -2.34 -17.84 -6.59
N HIS A 179 -1.65 -17.68 -5.47
CA HIS A 179 -1.37 -18.80 -4.60
C HIS A 179 -2.67 -19.29 -3.93
N PRO A 180 -3.06 -20.57 -4.08
CA PRO A 180 -4.41 -21.04 -3.75
C PRO A 180 -4.78 -20.97 -2.26
N LYS A 181 -3.78 -20.98 -1.36
CA LYS A 181 -4.01 -21.01 0.11
C LYS A 181 -3.48 -19.84 0.92
N LYS A 182 -2.48 -19.12 0.39
CA LYS A 182 -1.73 -18.12 1.16
C LYS A 182 -2.04 -16.71 0.72
N ASP A 183 -2.75 -16.53 -0.39
CA ASP A 183 -3.05 -15.22 -0.92
C ASP A 183 -3.87 -14.37 0.05
N LYS A 184 -3.34 -13.19 0.39
CA LYS A 184 -4.00 -12.15 1.18
C LYS A 184 -4.21 -10.87 0.36
N SER A 185 -4.18 -10.97 -0.97
CA SER A 185 -4.44 -9.84 -1.87
C SER A 185 -5.94 -9.64 -2.13
N THR A 186 -6.35 -8.38 -2.09
CA THR A 186 -7.73 -7.92 -2.29
C THR A 186 -7.74 -6.77 -3.29
N SER A 187 -8.72 -6.74 -4.19
CA SER A 187 -8.88 -5.61 -5.11
C SER A 187 -9.45 -4.40 -4.36
N LEU A 188 -8.95 -3.20 -4.65
CA LEU A 188 -9.50 -1.97 -4.05
C LEU A 188 -10.96 -1.75 -4.44
N THR A 189 -11.39 -2.26 -5.59
CA THR A 189 -12.81 -2.25 -5.99
C THR A 189 -13.69 -3.05 -5.03
N ASP A 190 -13.17 -4.14 -4.45
CA ASP A 190 -13.91 -4.94 -3.46
C ASP A 190 -14.07 -4.21 -2.12
N VAL A 191 -13.19 -3.24 -1.85
CA VAL A 191 -13.23 -2.41 -0.63
C VAL A 191 -14.01 -1.11 -0.84
N MET A 192 -13.85 -0.47 -2.00
CA MET A 192 -14.40 0.86 -2.31
C MET A 192 -15.72 0.81 -3.09
N GLY A 193 -16.13 -0.38 -3.55
CA GLY A 193 -17.22 -0.61 -4.51
C GLY A 193 -16.89 -0.24 -5.96
N LYS A 194 -15.94 0.68 -6.18
CA LYS A 194 -15.35 1.03 -7.48
C LYS A 194 -13.97 1.66 -7.29
N ASP A 195 -13.06 1.49 -8.25
CA ASP A 195 -11.83 2.29 -8.28
C ASP A 195 -12.18 3.78 -8.43
N ARG A 196 -11.67 4.60 -7.51
CA ARG A 196 -11.85 6.05 -7.49
C ARG A 196 -10.77 6.79 -8.29
N GLY A 197 -9.79 6.06 -8.84
CA GLY A 197 -8.65 6.68 -9.49
C GLY A 197 -7.63 7.27 -8.49
N TRP A 198 -7.76 6.97 -7.20
CA TRP A 198 -6.96 7.61 -6.15
C TRP A 198 -5.52 7.11 -6.07
N ALA A 199 -4.59 8.01 -5.80
CA ALA A 199 -3.20 7.67 -5.54
C ALA A 199 -3.08 6.74 -4.31
N CYS A 200 -1.93 6.06 -4.19
CA CYS A 200 -1.72 5.06 -3.15
C CYS A 200 -1.92 5.61 -1.73
N GLY A 201 -1.48 6.85 -1.46
CA GLY A 201 -1.63 7.48 -0.15
C GLY A 201 -3.09 7.62 0.30
N PRO A 202 -3.92 8.40 -0.41
CA PRO A 202 -5.35 8.49 -0.12
C PRO A 202 -6.07 7.14 -0.12
N SER A 203 -5.66 6.21 -1.00
CA SER A 203 -6.20 4.84 -1.00
C SER A 203 -5.89 4.08 0.29
N SER A 204 -4.68 4.24 0.85
CA SER A 204 -4.31 3.66 2.15
C SER A 204 -5.13 4.26 3.30
N GLY A 205 -5.38 5.57 3.27
CA GLY A 205 -6.28 6.23 4.21
C GLY A 205 -7.72 5.72 4.11
N TYR A 206 -8.21 5.49 2.88
CA TYR A 206 -9.51 4.88 2.66
C TYR A 206 -9.59 3.49 3.28
N VAL A 207 -8.62 2.61 3.01
CA VAL A 207 -8.58 1.25 3.58
C VAL A 207 -8.49 1.32 5.11
N ALA A 208 -7.71 2.24 5.67
CA ALA A 208 -7.65 2.46 7.12
C ALA A 208 -9.02 2.80 7.72
N CYS A 209 -9.75 3.74 7.11
CA CYS A 209 -11.07 4.13 7.58
C CYS A 209 -12.13 3.05 7.34
N GLU A 210 -12.15 2.44 6.15
CA GLU A 210 -13.23 1.54 5.73
C GLU A 210 -13.04 0.13 6.25
N THR A 211 -11.83 -0.43 6.15
CA THR A 211 -11.58 -1.83 6.51
C THR A 211 -11.17 -1.94 7.97
N TYR A 212 -10.26 -1.07 8.41
CA TYR A 212 -9.72 -1.11 9.79
C TYR A 212 -10.54 -0.26 10.77
N LYS A 213 -11.53 0.51 10.28
CA LYS A 213 -12.42 1.36 11.09
C LYS A 213 -11.66 2.36 11.98
N ALA A 214 -10.50 2.83 11.49
CA ALA A 214 -9.65 3.78 12.20
C ALA A 214 -10.41 5.06 12.57
N LYS A 215 -10.21 5.53 13.80
CA LYS A 215 -10.72 6.81 14.33
C LYS A 215 -9.68 7.91 14.29
N GLU A 216 -8.40 7.54 14.25
CA GLU A 216 -7.29 8.46 14.07
C GLU A 216 -6.40 7.95 12.93
N VAL A 217 -6.07 8.82 11.98
CA VAL A 217 -5.23 8.49 10.83
C VAL A 217 -4.07 9.48 10.74
N PHE A 218 -2.85 8.97 10.85
CA PHE A 218 -1.62 9.75 10.77
C PHE A 218 -1.00 9.61 9.38
N LEU A 219 -0.73 10.73 8.73
CA LEU A 219 -0.14 10.80 7.40
C LEU A 219 1.36 11.10 7.54
N ILE A 220 2.19 10.06 7.57
CA ILE A 220 3.65 10.16 7.74
C ILE A 220 4.32 9.93 6.38
N GLY A 221 5.25 10.80 5.97
CA GLY A 221 5.93 10.67 4.66
C GLY A 221 5.02 10.94 3.45
N HIS A 222 3.83 11.53 3.66
CA HIS A 222 2.96 11.99 2.59
C HIS A 222 3.34 13.41 2.16
N ASP A 223 4.49 13.52 1.51
CA ASP A 223 5.03 14.78 1.01
C ASP A 223 4.26 15.19 -0.24
N LEU A 224 3.36 16.16 -0.12
CA LEU A 224 2.55 16.59 -1.25
C LEU A 224 3.38 17.40 -2.24
N LYS A 225 4.33 18.20 -1.76
CA LYS A 225 5.24 18.96 -2.62
C LYS A 225 6.67 18.45 -2.44
N SER A 226 7.53 18.77 -3.40
CA SER A 226 8.97 18.50 -3.28
C SER A 226 9.66 19.66 -2.57
N LYS A 227 10.68 19.35 -1.76
CA LYS A 227 11.52 20.37 -1.11
C LYS A 227 12.36 21.15 -2.11
N THR A 228 12.72 20.51 -3.21
CA THR A 228 13.53 21.07 -4.31
C THR A 228 12.77 21.01 -5.64
N ASP A 229 13.42 21.42 -6.72
CA ASP A 229 12.97 21.28 -8.12
C ASP A 229 13.12 19.84 -8.67
N ARG A 230 13.33 18.86 -7.79
CA ARG A 230 13.52 17.44 -8.14
C ARG A 230 12.51 16.57 -7.43
N ILE A 231 12.35 15.35 -7.93
CA ILE A 231 11.43 14.39 -7.35
C ILE A 231 11.78 14.09 -5.89
N ASN A 232 10.73 14.17 -5.06
CA ASN A 232 10.76 13.86 -3.64
C ASN A 232 10.17 12.46 -3.39
N ASN A 233 11.03 11.45 -3.43
CA ASN A 233 10.66 10.07 -3.11
C ASN A 233 11.89 9.27 -2.68
N ILE A 234 11.80 8.53 -1.57
CA ILE A 234 12.90 7.72 -1.05
C ILE A 234 13.32 6.62 -2.04
N TYR A 235 12.39 6.13 -2.85
CA TYR A 235 12.65 5.07 -3.84
C TYR A 235 12.99 5.60 -5.24
N LYS A 236 13.22 6.90 -5.42
CA LYS A 236 13.65 7.46 -6.73
C LYS A 236 14.91 6.77 -7.25
N GLY A 237 14.95 6.51 -8.55
CA GLY A 237 16.03 5.74 -9.22
C GLY A 237 15.91 4.22 -9.10
N SER A 238 14.98 3.70 -8.29
CA SER A 238 14.71 2.26 -8.22
C SER A 238 13.69 1.81 -9.27
N LYS A 239 13.52 0.48 -9.43
CA LYS A 239 12.53 -0.10 -10.33
C LYS A 239 11.13 0.49 -10.09
N HIS A 240 10.44 0.87 -11.16
CA HIS A 240 9.11 1.52 -11.18
C HIS A 240 9.04 2.96 -10.65
N TYR A 241 10.17 3.55 -10.23
CA TYR A 241 10.23 4.95 -9.82
C TYR A 241 11.02 5.78 -10.84
N LEU A 242 10.70 7.06 -10.91
CA LEU A 242 11.42 8.02 -11.75
C LEU A 242 12.85 8.24 -11.23
N ALA A 243 13.73 8.70 -12.10
CA ALA A 243 15.11 8.97 -11.77
C ALA A 243 15.24 10.21 -10.85
N PRO A 244 16.30 10.30 -10.02
CA PRO A 244 16.46 11.39 -9.06
C PRO A 244 16.46 12.80 -9.68
N GLU A 245 16.88 12.92 -10.93
CA GLU A 245 16.96 14.16 -11.69
C GLU A 245 15.62 14.62 -12.27
N ASN A 246 14.58 13.80 -12.25
CA ASN A 246 13.26 14.20 -12.76
C ASN A 246 12.67 15.34 -11.94
N SER A 247 11.88 16.20 -12.60
CA SER A 247 11.10 17.27 -11.96
C SER A 247 10.05 16.69 -10.99
N PRO A 248 9.52 17.51 -10.05
CA PRO A 248 8.51 17.08 -9.11
C PRO A 248 7.26 16.58 -9.84
N THR A 249 6.64 15.54 -9.29
CA THR A 249 5.33 15.08 -9.78
C THR A 249 4.26 16.12 -9.43
N PRO A 250 3.34 16.46 -10.36
CA PRO A 250 2.18 17.30 -10.05
C PRO A 250 1.36 16.72 -8.88
N HIS A 251 1.01 17.57 -7.93
CA HIS A 251 0.51 17.15 -6.62
C HIS A 251 -0.96 17.43 -6.37
N ASP A 252 -1.61 18.18 -7.25
CA ASP A 252 -3.00 18.62 -7.10
C ASP A 252 -3.95 17.43 -6.88
N ASN A 253 -3.69 16.31 -7.57
CA ASN A 253 -4.47 15.08 -7.38
C ASN A 253 -4.34 14.54 -5.95
N TRP A 254 -3.13 14.52 -5.38
CA TRP A 254 -2.91 14.00 -4.03
C TRP A 254 -3.60 14.88 -2.97
N VAL A 255 -3.48 16.20 -3.12
CA VAL A 255 -4.15 17.20 -2.27
C VAL A 255 -5.66 17.01 -2.30
N ASN A 256 -6.25 16.95 -3.50
CA ASN A 256 -7.70 16.84 -3.68
C ASN A 256 -8.25 15.51 -3.19
N GLN A 257 -7.53 14.40 -3.39
CA GLN A 257 -7.98 13.08 -2.98
C GLN A 257 -7.97 12.90 -1.45
N TRP A 258 -6.94 13.39 -0.77
CA TRP A 258 -6.94 13.44 0.69
C TRP A 258 -8.06 14.33 1.23
N LEU A 259 -8.28 15.50 0.64
CA LEU A 259 -9.39 16.38 1.01
C LEU A 259 -10.76 15.68 0.85
N GLN A 260 -10.95 14.93 -0.24
CA GLN A 260 -12.16 14.12 -0.42
C GLN A 260 -12.30 13.05 0.66
N LEU A 261 -11.20 12.39 1.05
CA LEU A 261 -11.23 11.40 2.13
C LEU A 261 -11.61 12.03 3.48
N PHE A 262 -11.04 13.19 3.82
CA PHE A 262 -11.36 13.89 5.08
C PHE A 262 -12.86 14.20 5.18
N LYS A 263 -13.45 14.65 4.07
CA LYS A 263 -14.90 14.92 3.95
C LYS A 263 -15.75 13.65 3.99
N LEU A 264 -15.24 12.54 3.46
CA LEU A 264 -15.95 11.26 3.45
C LEU A 264 -16.04 10.61 4.84
N TYR A 265 -15.05 10.86 5.70
CA TYR A 265 -14.99 10.33 7.06
C TYR A 265 -14.93 11.45 8.10
N PRO A 266 -16.02 12.23 8.28
CA PRO A 266 -16.03 13.39 9.18
C PRO A 266 -15.86 13.00 10.66
N ASN A 267 -16.11 11.74 11.02
CA ASN A 267 -15.96 11.20 12.38
C ASN A 267 -14.59 10.55 12.63
N THR A 268 -13.66 10.64 11.67
CA THR A 268 -12.27 10.21 11.81
C THR A 268 -11.40 11.45 11.87
N THR A 269 -10.49 11.49 12.84
CA THR A 269 -9.50 12.55 12.97
C THR A 269 -8.27 12.23 12.13
N PHE A 270 -7.82 13.18 11.32
CA PHE A 270 -6.65 13.06 10.48
C PHE A 270 -5.53 13.95 10.99
N TYR A 271 -4.31 13.46 10.90
CA TYR A 271 -3.11 14.17 11.33
C TYR A 271 -2.12 14.22 10.17
N LYS A 272 -1.90 15.41 9.58
CA LYS A 272 -0.77 15.61 8.69
C LYS A 272 0.50 15.72 9.55
N VAL A 273 1.36 14.71 9.45
CA VAL A 273 2.60 14.67 10.22
C VAL A 273 3.71 15.33 9.42
N ASN A 274 4.35 16.32 10.04
CA ASN A 274 5.54 17.00 9.56
C ASN A 274 6.76 16.55 10.38
N ARG A 275 7.97 16.85 9.91
CA ARG A 275 9.18 16.55 10.70
C ARG A 275 9.25 17.45 11.94
N ASP A 276 8.97 18.72 11.74
CA ASP A 276 8.96 19.78 12.73
C ASP A 276 8.04 20.90 12.19
N LEU A 277 7.08 21.35 13.00
CA LEU A 277 6.12 22.39 12.61
C LEU A 277 6.77 23.77 12.38
N ASN A 278 8.00 23.99 12.86
CA ASN A 278 8.75 25.23 12.64
C ASN A 278 9.39 25.28 11.24
N LEU A 279 9.45 24.16 10.52
CA LEU A 279 10.01 24.12 9.17
C LEU A 279 9.04 24.77 8.17
N LYS A 280 9.53 25.79 7.46
CA LYS A 280 8.76 26.53 6.44
C LYS A 280 9.05 26.08 5.02
N ASP A 281 9.46 24.82 4.84
CA ASP A 281 9.69 24.27 3.50
C ASP A 281 8.40 23.74 2.87
N ASN A 282 8.47 23.48 1.56
CA ASN A 282 7.30 23.07 0.79
C ASN A 282 6.63 21.78 1.28
N VAL A 283 7.37 20.93 2.02
CA VAL A 283 6.91 19.63 2.51
C VAL A 283 6.21 19.75 3.87
N ASN A 284 6.72 20.64 4.73
CA ASN A 284 6.27 20.79 6.12
C ASN A 284 5.30 21.96 6.35
N GLN A 285 4.98 22.73 5.31
CA GLN A 285 3.99 23.80 5.42
C GLN A 285 2.54 23.29 5.45
N HIS A 286 1.63 24.17 5.91
CA HIS A 286 0.21 23.98 5.74
C HIS A 286 -0.17 23.93 4.26
N VAL A 287 -1.18 23.11 3.95
CA VAL A 287 -1.76 22.93 2.62
C VAL A 287 -2.99 23.84 2.54
N PRO A 288 -2.96 24.94 1.76
CA PRO A 288 -4.04 25.92 1.73
C PRO A 288 -5.40 25.31 1.38
N GLU A 289 -5.42 24.33 0.49
CA GLU A 289 -6.63 23.64 0.04
C GLU A 289 -7.32 22.84 1.15
N TRP A 290 -6.61 22.57 2.25
CA TRP A 290 -7.14 21.83 3.40
C TRP A 290 -7.60 22.75 4.54
N GLU A 291 -7.41 24.06 4.42
CA GLU A 291 -7.85 25.04 5.42
C GLU A 291 -9.37 24.93 5.68
N GLY A 292 -9.76 25.05 6.96
CA GLY A 292 -11.15 24.89 7.39
C GLY A 292 -11.66 23.45 7.52
N THR A 293 -10.84 22.44 7.21
CA THR A 293 -11.19 21.03 7.43
C THR A 293 -11.19 20.72 8.93
N GLN A 294 -12.38 20.51 9.51
CA GLN A 294 -12.58 20.42 10.97
C GLN A 294 -11.92 19.21 11.63
N ASN A 295 -11.79 18.10 10.89
CA ASN A 295 -11.23 16.84 11.38
C ASN A 295 -9.78 16.63 10.95
N LEU A 296 -9.06 17.69 10.56
CA LEU A 296 -7.66 17.62 10.16
C LEU A 296 -6.79 18.51 11.04
N PHE A 297 -5.72 17.95 11.56
CA PHE A 297 -4.73 18.64 12.38
C PHE A 297 -3.32 18.46 11.82
N TYR A 298 -2.44 19.41 12.09
CA TYR A 298 -1.02 19.33 11.75
C TYR A 298 -0.23 19.08 13.02
N VAL A 299 0.62 18.07 12.98
CA VAL A 299 1.46 17.63 14.10
C VAL A 299 2.87 17.33 13.60
N ASP A 300 3.80 17.12 14.51
CA ASP A 300 5.15 16.67 14.18
C ASP A 300 5.53 15.37 14.90
N TYR A 301 6.78 14.94 14.72
CA TYR A 301 7.27 13.71 15.33
C TYR A 301 7.29 13.74 16.86
N SER A 302 7.47 14.91 17.47
CA SER A 302 7.39 15.04 18.93
C SER A 302 5.98 14.75 19.46
N SER A 303 4.96 15.03 18.65
CA SER A 303 3.57 14.69 18.99
C SER A 303 3.34 13.18 18.99
N ILE A 304 4.02 12.43 18.13
CA ILE A 304 3.95 10.96 18.08
C ILE A 304 4.61 10.34 19.32
N ASP A 305 5.74 10.90 19.77
CA ASP A 305 6.45 10.41 20.97
C ASP A 305 5.56 10.47 22.23
N ASN A 306 4.58 11.38 22.25
CA ASN A 306 3.64 11.59 23.34
C ASN A 306 2.34 10.76 23.23
N LEU A 307 2.22 9.85 22.25
CA LEU A 307 1.04 8.97 22.10
C LEU A 307 1.06 7.73 23.02
N SER A 308 2.08 7.62 23.89
CA SER A 308 2.34 6.49 24.78
C SER A 308 1.42 6.42 26.00
#